data_AF-A0A0W0FPF9-F1
#
_entry.id   AF-A0A0W0FPF9-F1
#
_cell.length_a   1.000
_cell.length_b   1.000
_cell.length_c   1.000
_cell.angle_alpha   90.00
_cell.angle_beta   90.00
_cell.angle_gamma   90.00
#
_symmetry.space_group_name_H-M   'P 1'
#
loop_
_entity.id
_entity.type
_entity.pdbx_description
1 polymer ?
#
loop_
_entity_poly.entity_id
_entity_poly.type
_entity_poly.pdbx_seq_one_letter_code
_entity_poly.pdbx_strand_id
1 'polypeptide(L)'
;MSSPTRPGTSDIFETNPYEDHPSLSPIESQVLWEYAKLAENVKQLSMKTRNLGQDPDETLLPRLRSLEKKMGLVFTLFKASVWGVINEQPVEPSYSGYSDSNSGDQTVRQ
;
A
#
# COMPACT_ATOMS: atom_id res chain seq x y z
N MET A 1 16.94 42.43 -34.47
CA MET A 1 16.93 40.99 -34.15
C MET A 1 16.57 40.86 -32.69
N SER A 2 15.28 40.80 -32.36
CA SER A 2 14.82 40.71 -30.97
C SER A 2 14.71 39.24 -30.61
N SER A 3 15.54 38.81 -29.66
CA SER A 3 15.47 37.47 -29.06
C SER A 3 14.12 37.29 -28.36
N PRO A 4 13.45 36.13 -28.47
CA PRO A 4 12.23 35.89 -27.72
C PRO A 4 12.63 35.68 -26.25
N THR A 5 12.28 36.64 -25.40
CA THR A 5 12.32 36.51 -23.94
C THR A 5 11.53 35.27 -23.57
N ARG A 6 12.18 34.31 -22.90
CA ARG A 6 11.53 33.07 -22.43
C ARG A 6 10.36 33.46 -21.51
N PRO A 7 9.09 33.21 -21.90
CA PRO A 7 7.95 33.51 -21.05
C PRO A 7 8.05 32.68 -19.76
N GLY A 8 7.71 33.29 -18.63
CA GLY A 8 7.49 32.57 -17.38
C GLY A 8 6.40 31.51 -17.59
N THR A 9 6.41 30.43 -16.81
CA THR A 9 5.43 29.34 -16.94
C THR A 9 3.98 29.79 -16.78
N SER A 10 3.74 30.95 -16.14
CA SER A 10 2.44 31.63 -16.05
C SER A 10 2.04 32.33 -17.35
N ASP A 11 3.00 32.95 -18.05
CA ASP A 11 2.75 33.82 -19.19
C ASP A 11 2.24 33.03 -20.41
N ILE A 12 2.61 31.74 -20.51
CA ILE A 12 2.18 30.83 -21.56
C ILE A 12 0.66 30.61 -21.55
N PHE A 13 -0.03 30.82 -20.42
CA PHE A 13 -1.48 30.67 -20.35
C PHE A 13 -2.23 31.97 -20.66
N GLU A 14 -1.57 33.13 -20.58
CA GLU A 14 -2.20 34.45 -20.68
C GLU A 14 -2.00 35.11 -22.04
N THR A 15 -0.85 34.89 -22.70
CA THR A 15 -0.55 35.51 -24.00
C THR A 15 0.05 34.50 -24.95
N ASN A 16 -0.39 34.50 -26.20
CA ASN A 16 0.14 33.62 -27.23
C ASN A 16 1.48 34.17 -27.76
N PRO A 17 2.63 33.53 -27.48
CA PRO A 17 3.93 34.02 -27.95
C PRO A 17 4.16 33.81 -29.46
N TYR A 18 3.26 33.09 -30.14
CA TYR A 18 3.38 32.74 -31.56
C TYR A 18 2.49 33.58 -32.48
N GLU A 19 1.66 34.47 -31.95
CA GLU A 19 0.60 35.17 -32.69
C GLU A 19 1.13 36.09 -33.79
N ASP A 20 2.25 36.78 -33.56
CA ASP A 20 2.85 37.76 -34.50
C ASP A 20 3.98 37.17 -35.36
N HIS A 21 4.12 35.85 -35.43
CA HIS A 21 5.25 35.25 -36.13
C HIS A 21 5.06 35.32 -37.66
N PRO A 22 5.96 36.00 -38.42
CA PRO A 22 5.76 36.30 -39.84
C PRO A 22 5.79 35.08 -40.77
N SER A 23 6.20 33.91 -40.27
CA SER A 23 6.25 32.65 -41.02
C SER A 23 5.20 31.63 -40.59
N LEU A 24 4.28 31.99 -39.69
CA LEU A 24 3.23 31.08 -39.21
C LEU A 24 1.87 31.57 -39.71
N SER A 25 1.07 30.63 -40.18
CA SER A 25 -0.35 30.88 -40.40
C SER A 25 -1.07 31.09 -39.05
N PRO A 26 -2.16 31.87 -38.98
CA PRO A 26 -2.91 32.09 -37.74
C PRO A 26 -3.36 30.80 -37.04
N ILE A 27 -3.65 29.75 -37.80
CA ILE A 27 -4.02 28.44 -37.23
C ILE A 27 -2.79 27.71 -36.66
N GLU A 28 -1.63 27.84 -37.29
CA GLU A 28 -0.41 27.18 -36.84
C GLU A 28 0.07 27.78 -35.52
N SER A 29 0.04 29.11 -35.40
CA SER A 29 0.38 29.80 -34.14
C SER A 29 -0.56 29.40 -33.00
N GLN A 30 -1.86 29.27 -33.27
CA GLN A 30 -2.84 28.82 -32.28
C GLN A 30 -2.60 27.36 -31.85
N VAL A 31 -2.35 26.47 -32.81
CA VAL A 31 -2.06 25.06 -32.53
C VAL A 31 -0.77 24.90 -31.72
N LEU A 32 0.31 25.62 -32.07
CA LEU A 32 1.56 25.61 -31.30
C LEU A 32 1.34 26.10 -29.86
N TRP A 33 0.51 27.12 -29.67
CA TRP A 33 0.17 27.62 -28.35
C TRP A 33 -0.59 26.61 -27.51
N GLU A 34 -1.57 25.90 -28.09
CA GLU A 34 -2.28 24.81 -27.40
C GLU A 34 -1.33 23.67 -27.02
N TYR A 35 -0.41 23.28 -27.90
CA TYR A 35 0.62 22.29 -27.57
C TYR A 35 1.57 22.75 -26.46
N ALA A 36 1.94 24.04 -26.44
CA ALA A 36 2.76 24.60 -25.36
C ALA A 36 2.03 24.54 -24.00
N LYS A 37 0.74 24.90 -23.97
CA LYS A 37 -0.12 24.77 -22.77
C LYS A 37 -0.25 23.32 -22.32
N LEU A 38 -0.45 22.39 -23.25
CA LEU A 38 -0.52 20.96 -22.94
C LEU A 38 0.79 20.43 -22.38
N ALA A 39 1.93 20.78 -22.97
CA ALA A 39 3.25 20.36 -22.50
C ALA A 39 3.51 20.84 -21.07
N GLU A 40 3.15 22.08 -20.74
CA GLU A 40 3.28 22.61 -19.38
C GLU A 40 2.33 21.88 -18.41
N ASN A 41 1.09 21.61 -18.80
CA ASN A 41 0.16 20.81 -17.98
C ASN A 41 0.69 19.38 -17.72
N VAL A 42 1.25 18.73 -18.74
CA VAL A 42 1.84 17.38 -18.60
C VAL A 42 3.05 17.43 -17.67
N LYS A 43 3.89 18.47 -17.76
CA LYS A 43 5.02 18.66 -16.86
C LYS A 43 4.56 18.87 -15.42
N GLN A 44 3.55 19.72 -15.19
CA GLN A 44 2.98 19.94 -13.87
C GLN A 44 2.36 18.66 -13.30
N LEU A 45 1.66 17.89 -14.13
CA LEU A 45 1.10 16.59 -13.73
C LEU A 45 2.22 15.60 -13.38
N SER A 46 3.27 15.50 -14.20
CA SER A 46 4.43 14.64 -13.92
C SER A 46 5.10 15.01 -12.59
N MET A 47 5.32 16.30 -12.35
CA MET A 47 5.86 16.80 -11.08
C MET A 47 4.95 16.46 -9.89
N LYS A 48 3.64 16.71 -10.00
CA LYS A 48 2.68 16.38 -8.94
C LYS A 48 2.63 14.89 -8.67
N THR A 49 2.58 14.05 -9.70
CA THR A 49 2.62 12.58 -9.57
C THR A 49 3.91 12.13 -8.91
N ARG A 50 5.06 12.71 -9.29
CA ARG A 50 6.34 12.41 -8.66
C ARG A 50 6.34 12.80 -7.17
N ASN A 51 5.83 13.98 -6.82
CA ASN A 51 5.72 14.42 -5.43
C ASN A 51 4.82 13.48 -4.62
N LEU A 52 3.64 13.14 -5.15
CA LEU A 52 2.72 12.19 -4.53
C LEU A 52 3.33 10.79 -4.36
N GLY A 53 4.20 10.37 -5.28
CA GLY A 53 4.92 9.09 -5.19
C GLY A 53 6.15 9.12 -4.28
N GLN A 54 6.80 10.28 -4.12
CA GLN A 54 8.00 10.44 -3.29
C GLN A 54 7.70 10.75 -1.83
N ASP A 55 6.51 11.26 -1.51
CA ASP A 55 6.02 11.43 -0.14
C ASP A 55 5.02 10.30 0.20
N PRO A 56 5.46 9.02 0.34
CA PRO A 56 4.58 8.00 0.89
C PRO A 56 4.24 8.44 2.31
N ASP A 57 2.98 8.83 2.50
CA ASP A 57 2.39 9.39 3.71
C ASP A 57 3.16 8.97 4.98
N GLU A 58 4.10 9.80 5.43
CA GLU A 58 4.94 9.53 6.60
C GLU A 58 4.08 9.30 7.85
N THR A 59 2.81 9.71 7.79
CA THR A 59 1.83 9.50 8.84
C THR A 59 1.10 8.16 8.75
N LEU A 60 1.06 7.51 7.58
CA LEU A 60 0.39 6.23 7.36
C LEU A 60 1.17 5.08 8.02
N LEU A 61 2.48 4.98 7.80
CA LEU A 61 3.29 3.89 8.36
C LEU A 61 3.26 3.85 9.90
N PRO A 62 3.41 4.97 10.63
CA PRO A 62 3.22 5.00 12.09
C PRO A 62 1.82 4.60 12.53
N ARG A 63 0.78 5.02 11.78
CA ARG A 63 -0.61 4.64 12.07
C ARG A 63 -0.82 3.13 11.91
N LEU A 64 -0.34 2.53 10.82
CA LEU A 64 -0.39 1.08 10.61
C LEU A 64 0.38 0.32 11.69
N ARG A 65 1.58 0.80 12.05
CA ARG A 65 2.38 0.18 13.11
C ARG A 65 1.71 0.26 14.49
N SER A 66 1.03 1.37 14.78
CA SER A 66 0.23 1.51 16.00
C SER A 66 -0.94 0.53 16.01
N LEU A 67 -1.61 0.36 14.87
CA LEU A 67 -2.70 -0.60 14.70
C LEU A 67 -2.21 -2.04 14.88
N GLU A 68 -1.09 -2.40 14.24
CA GLU A 68 -0.45 -3.72 14.35
C GLU A 68 -0.15 -4.07 15.81
N LYS A 69 0.46 -3.15 16.58
CA LYS A 69 0.77 -3.38 18.00
C LYS A 69 -0.49 -3.62 18.83
N LYS A 70 -1.54 -2.84 18.61
CA LYS A 70 -2.80 -2.97 19.35
C LYS A 70 -3.50 -4.29 19.03
N MET A 71 -3.62 -4.63 17.75
CA MET A 71 -4.27 -5.87 17.32
C MET A 71 -3.43 -7.11 17.67
N GLY A 72 -2.11 -7.03 17.57
CA GLY A 72 -1.19 -8.10 17.99
C GLY A 72 -1.26 -8.37 19.49
N LEU A 73 -1.40 -7.33 20.31
CA LEU A 73 -1.62 -7.49 21.76
C LEU A 73 -2.96 -8.17 22.03
N VAL A 74 -4.05 -7.69 21.42
CA VAL A 74 -5.39 -8.27 21.59
C VAL A 74 -5.41 -9.74 21.16
N PHE A 75 -4.81 -10.06 20.01
CA PHE A 75 -4.72 -11.43 19.51
C PHE A 75 -3.93 -12.34 20.44
N THR A 76 -2.80 -11.87 20.97
CA THR A 76 -1.99 -12.62 21.94
C THR A 76 -2.78 -12.90 23.22
N LEU A 77 -3.42 -11.87 23.79
CA LEU A 77 -4.23 -12.01 25.00
C LEU A 77 -5.42 -12.96 24.77
N PHE A 78 -6.10 -12.84 23.63
CA PHE A 78 -7.19 -13.73 23.24
C PHE A 78 -6.72 -15.18 23.12
N LYS A 79 -5.57 -15.43 22.48
CA LYS A 79 -5.01 -16.78 22.38
C LYS A 79 -4.64 -17.35 23.75
N ALA A 80 -4.03 -16.54 24.61
CA ALA A 80 -3.70 -16.95 25.97
C ALA A 80 -4.96 -17.28 26.79
N SER A 81 -6.02 -16.47 26.67
CA SER A 81 -7.28 -16.73 27.38
C SER A 81 -7.96 -18.01 26.89
N VAL A 82 -7.96 -18.25 25.57
CA VAL A 82 -8.51 -19.49 25.00
C VAL A 82 -7.70 -20.70 25.45
N TRP A 83 -6.37 -20.62 25.42
CA TRP A 83 -5.50 -21.71 25.84
C TRP A 83 -5.66 -22.02 27.33
N GLY A 84 -5.79 -20.99 28.18
CA GLY A 84 -6.09 -21.17 29.61
C GLY A 84 -7.38 -21.97 29.83
N VAL A 85 -8.47 -21.60 29.16
CA VAL A 85 -9.76 -22.29 29.29
C VAL A 85 -9.71 -23.73 28.78
N ILE A 86 -9.03 -23.98 27.65
CA ILE A 86 -8.91 -25.33 27.08
C ILE A 86 -8.05 -26.23 27.99
N ASN A 87 -6.96 -25.69 28.55
CA ASN A 87 -6.06 -26.45 29.40
C ASN A 87 -6.66 -26.77 30.78
N GLU A 88 -7.60 -25.96 31.26
CA GLU A 88 -8.34 -26.21 32.50
C GLU A 88 -9.52 -27.18 32.33
N GLN A 89 -9.83 -27.62 31.10
CA GLN A 89 -10.76 -28.74 30.91
C GLN A 89 -10.12 -29.99 31.52
N PRO A 90 -10.73 -30.62 32.55
CA PRO A 90 -10.27 -31.93 32.98
C PRO A 90 -10.34 -32.85 31.76
N VAL A 91 -9.25 -33.56 31.49
CA VAL A 91 -9.27 -34.67 30.55
C VAL A 91 -10.25 -35.68 31.14
N GLU A 92 -11.52 -35.60 30.76
CA GLU A 92 -12.49 -36.67 31.00
C GLU A 92 -11.80 -37.94 30.51
N PRO A 93 -11.55 -38.94 31.37
CA PRO A 93 -10.97 -40.21 30.95
C PRO A 93 -12.03 -40.93 30.12
N SER A 94 -12.18 -40.54 28.86
CA SER A 94 -13.02 -41.23 27.89
C SER A 94 -12.32 -42.52 27.51
N TYR A 95 -12.63 -43.57 28.28
CA TYR A 95 -12.46 -44.98 28.01
C TYR A 95 -11.04 -45.46 27.66
N SER A 96 -10.38 -46.02 28.66
CA SER A 96 -9.43 -47.12 28.46
C SER A 96 -9.78 -48.27 29.40
N GLY A 97 -10.95 -48.86 29.14
CA GLY A 97 -11.28 -50.19 29.64
C GLY A 97 -10.51 -51.23 28.84
N TYR A 98 -9.21 -51.36 29.08
CA TYR A 98 -8.49 -52.57 28.70
C TYR A 98 -8.76 -53.63 29.76
N SER A 99 -9.73 -54.49 29.49
CA SER A 99 -9.79 -55.82 30.08
C SER A 99 -8.49 -56.54 29.74
N ASP A 100 -7.61 -56.70 30.72
CA ASP A 100 -6.49 -57.64 30.64
C ASP A 100 -7.05 -59.06 30.71
N SER A 101 -7.42 -59.58 29.53
CA SER A 101 -7.69 -60.99 29.28
C SER A 101 -6.50 -61.59 28.53
N ASN A 102 -5.31 -61.56 29.12
CA ASN A 102 -4.19 -62.37 28.68
C ASN A 102 -4.28 -63.73 29.43
N SER A 103 -5.10 -64.66 28.98
CA SER A 103 -4.76 -65.63 27.94
C SER A 103 -3.35 -66.22 28.13
N GLY A 104 -3.29 -67.28 28.92
CA GLY A 104 -2.36 -68.40 28.74
C GLY A 104 -0.87 -68.15 28.91
N ASP A 105 -0.38 -68.15 30.16
CA ASP A 105 0.96 -68.66 30.44
C ASP A 105 0.94 -69.64 31.62
N GLN A 106 0.83 -70.93 31.29
CA GLN A 106 1.08 -72.06 32.18
C GLN A 106 2.32 -72.81 31.69
N THR A 107 3.47 -72.15 31.55
CA THR A 107 4.73 -72.88 31.39
C THR A 107 5.40 -73.14 32.76
N VAL A 108 5.04 -74.32 33.25
CA VAL A 108 5.52 -75.16 34.35
C VAL A 108 6.93 -74.84 34.90
N ARG A 109 7.01 -74.67 36.23
CA ARG A 109 8.20 -74.92 37.04
C ARG A 109 8.34 -76.42 37.30
N GLN A 110 9.41 -77.05 36.79
CA GLN A 110 10.25 -78.05 37.47
C GLN A 110 11.43 -78.46 36.59
#